data_AF-A0A353C6M4-F1
#
_entry.id   AF-A0A353C6M4-F1
#
_cell.length_a   1.000
_cell.length_b   1.000
_cell.length_c   1.000
_cell.angle_alpha   90.00
_cell.angle_beta   90.00
_cell.angle_gamma   90.00
#
_symmetry.space_group_name_H-M   'P 1'
#
loop_
_entity.id
_entity.type
_entity.pdbx_description
1 polymer ?
#
loop_
_entity_poly.entity_id
_entity_poly.type
_entity_poly.pdbx_seq_one_letter_code
_entity_poly.pdbx_strand_id
1 'polypeptide(L)'
;MRRQARKFEESERVIADRERARERTMNRAVKLLAAKPRSVAELRERLLEKPWTDSEIVDRVLEKLKEYNYLNDDQFAKEVATSKLRQRPQGKRRLQFA
;
A
#
# COMPACT_ATOMS: atom_id res chain seq x y z
N MET A 1 0.21 17.72 -10.50
CA MET A 1 1.60 17.27 -10.71
C MET A 1 1.86 16.01 -9.90
N ARG A 2 1.95 14.83 -10.53
CA ARG A 2 2.55 13.65 -9.87
C ARG A 2 4.04 13.97 -9.72
N ARG A 3 4.50 14.29 -8.50
CA ARG A 3 5.94 14.34 -8.21
C ARG A 3 6.50 12.98 -8.61
N GLN A 4 7.42 12.94 -9.57
CA GLN A 4 8.11 11.70 -9.93
C GLN A 4 8.70 11.12 -8.64
N ALA A 5 8.39 9.84 -8.39
CA ALA A 5 8.99 9.08 -7.31
C ALA A 5 10.50 9.01 -7.59
N ARG A 6 11.30 9.74 -6.81
CA ARG A 6 12.76 9.61 -6.87
C ARG A 6 13.08 8.22 -6.33
N LYS A 7 13.50 7.31 -7.20
CA LYS A 7 14.04 6.01 -6.80
C LYS A 7 15.40 6.29 -6.17
N PHE A 8 15.55 5.90 -4.91
CA PHE A 8 16.85 5.92 -4.23
C PHE A 8 17.51 4.56 -4.46
N GLU A 9 18.71 4.58 -5.04
CA GLU A 9 19.52 3.37 -5.15
C GLU A 9 19.97 2.92 -3.75
N GLU A 10 20.23 1.61 -3.59
CA GLU A 10 20.58 1.04 -2.29
C GLU A 10 21.83 1.68 -1.67
N SER A 11 22.77 2.13 -2.50
CA SER A 11 23.98 2.85 -2.12
C SER A 11 23.74 4.26 -1.55
N GLU A 12 22.58 4.88 -1.82
CA GLU A 12 22.24 6.22 -1.31
C GLU A 12 21.43 6.15 -0.01
N ARG A 13 21.09 4.95 0.46
CA ARG A 13 20.25 4.76 1.65
C ARG A 13 21.09 4.96 2.91
N VAL A 14 20.64 5.85 3.78
CA VAL A 14 21.32 6.17 5.04
C VAL A 14 20.56 5.53 6.18
N ILE A 15 21.03 4.34 6.59
CA ILE A 15 20.46 3.57 7.69
C ILE A 15 21.50 3.51 8.81
N ALA A 16 21.46 4.49 9.71
CA ALA A 16 22.34 4.54 10.87
C ALA A 16 21.90 3.56 11.98
N ASP A 17 20.59 3.35 12.12
CA ASP A 17 19.97 2.49 13.12
C ASP A 17 18.75 1.81 12.50
N ARG A 18 18.80 0.48 12.40
CA ARG A 18 17.75 -0.35 11.79
C ARG A 18 16.46 -0.32 12.59
N GLU A 19 16.53 -0.24 13.92
CA GLU A 19 15.34 -0.22 14.76
C GLU A 19 14.60 1.10 14.61
N ARG A 20 15.32 2.23 14.70
CA ARG A 20 14.75 3.56 14.46
C ARG A 20 14.22 3.70 13.03
N ALA A 21 14.93 3.15 12.06
CA ALA A 21 14.48 3.14 10.67
C ALA A 21 13.17 2.34 10.51
N ARG A 22 13.03 1.18 11.18
CA ARG A 22 11.81 0.38 11.21
C ARG A 22 10.64 1.15 11.82
N GLU A 23 10.85 1.75 12.99
CA GLU A 23 9.80 2.53 13.67
C GLU A 23 9.35 3.73 12.83
N ARG A 24 10.31 4.46 12.24
CA ARG A 24 10.02 5.57 11.33
C ARG A 24 9.23 5.12 10.09
N THR A 25 9.55 3.95 9.56
CA THR A 25 8.88 3.35 8.40
C THR A 25 7.46 2.90 8.76
N MET A 26 7.27 2.26 9.92
CA MET A 26 5.95 1.89 10.47
C MET A 26 5.05 3.11 10.65
N ASN A 27 5.55 4.15 11.31
CA ASN A 27 4.81 5.39 11.52
C ASN A 27 4.41 6.06 10.20
N ARG A 28 5.27 5.98 9.18
CA ARG A 28 4.94 6.47 7.83
C ARG A 28 3.87 5.61 7.18
N ALA A 29 3.97 4.29 7.26
CA ALA A 29 3.02 3.37 6.66
C ALA A 29 1.60 3.57 7.22
N VAL A 30 1.47 3.67 8.54
CA VAL A 30 0.19 3.96 9.21
C VAL A 30 -0.38 5.31 8.76
N LYS A 31 0.43 6.37 8.67
CA LYS A 31 -0.02 7.67 8.14
C LYS A 31 -0.51 7.59 6.70
N LEU A 32 0.13 6.77 5.86
CA LEU A 32 -0.27 6.60 4.46
C LEU A 32 -1.59 5.85 4.33
N LEU A 33 -1.81 4.82 5.16
CA LEU A 33 -3.05 4.05 5.23
C LEU A 33 -4.20 4.87 5.82
N ALA A 34 -3.94 5.64 6.88
CA ALA A 34 -4.93 6.54 7.49
C ALA A 34 -5.41 7.62 6.52
N ALA A 35 -4.52 8.13 5.65
CA ALA A 35 -4.89 9.12 4.65
C ALA A 35 -5.76 8.55 3.52
N LYS A 36 -5.51 7.29 3.11
CA LYS A 36 -6.26 6.59 2.06
C LYS A 36 -5.97 5.09 2.12
N PRO A 37 -6.98 4.22 1.91
CA PRO A 37 -6.75 2.80 1.67
C PRO A 37 -5.82 2.60 0.46
N ARG A 38 -4.79 1.76 0.62
CA ARG A 38 -3.77 1.46 -0.39
C ARG A 38 -3.53 -0.04 -0.43
N SER A 39 -3.14 -0.55 -1.58
CA SER A 39 -2.65 -1.93 -1.70
C SER A 39 -1.25 -2.07 -1.10
N VAL A 40 -0.85 -3.31 -0.80
CA VAL A 40 0.50 -3.64 -0.33
C VAL A 40 1.58 -3.14 -1.31
N ALA A 41 1.35 -3.32 -2.62
CA ALA A 41 2.29 -2.87 -3.65
C ALA A 41 2.44 -1.34 -3.68
N GLU A 42 1.34 -0.58 -3.62
CA GLU A 42 1.40 0.88 -3.58
C GLU A 42 2.07 1.38 -2.29
N LEU A 43 1.81 0.71 -1.17
CA LEU A 43 2.45 1.04 0.10
C LEU A 43 3.96 0.79 0.04
N ARG A 44 4.40 -0.34 -0.51
CA ARG A 44 5.81 -0.70 -0.71
C ARG A 44 6.55 0.37 -1.50
N GLU A 45 6.03 0.75 -2.67
CA GLU A 45 6.65 1.78 -3.52
C GLU A 45 6.83 3.10 -2.77
N ARG A 46 5.80 3.53 -2.02
CA ARG A 46 5.80 4.80 -1.29
C ARG A 46 6.72 4.82 -0.08
N LEU A 47 7.01 3.65 0.50
CA LEU A 47 7.99 3.54 1.57
C LEU A 47 9.42 3.56 0.99
N LEU A 48 9.66 2.87 -0.13
CA LEU A 48 10.96 2.81 -0.80
C LEU A 48 11.40 4.14 -1.46
N GLU A 49 10.47 5.06 -1.70
CA GLU A 49 10.74 6.46 -2.08
C GLU A 49 11.58 7.23 -1.06
N LYS A 50 11.86 6.66 0.13
CA LYS A 50 12.57 7.34 1.20
C LYS A 50 13.96 6.73 1.45
N PRO A 51 14.99 7.56 1.70
CA PRO A 51 16.37 7.08 1.84
C PRO A 51 16.68 6.45 3.21
N TRP A 52 15.77 6.51 4.19
CA TRP A 52 16.00 6.00 5.54
C TRP A 52 15.48 4.57 5.76
N THR A 53 15.08 3.87 4.69
CA THR A 53 14.54 2.51 4.74
C THR A 53 15.13 1.70 3.60
N ASP A 54 15.18 0.38 3.75
CA ASP A 54 15.59 -0.59 2.72
C ASP A 54 14.43 -1.56 2.44
N SER A 55 14.64 -2.47 1.48
CA SER A 55 13.66 -3.50 1.14
C SER A 55 13.34 -4.39 2.35
N GLU A 56 14.34 -4.78 3.13
CA GLU A 56 14.18 -5.66 4.31
C GLU A 56 13.29 -5.04 5.40
N ILE A 57 13.52 -3.77 5.75
CA ILE A 57 12.73 -3.03 6.74
C ILE A 57 11.30 -2.85 6.25
N VAL A 58 11.12 -2.50 4.97
CA VAL A 58 9.79 -2.37 4.38
C VAL A 58 9.04 -3.70 4.46
N ASP A 59 9.69 -4.81 4.15
CA ASP A 59 9.06 -6.13 4.16
C ASP A 59 8.63 -6.55 5.56
N ARG A 60 9.49 -6.34 6.57
CA ARG A 60 9.12 -6.55 7.98
C ARG A 60 7.96 -5.67 8.44
N VAL A 61 7.91 -4.41 7.99
CA VAL A 61 6.80 -3.49 8.32
C VAL A 61 5.51 -3.94 7.65
N LEU A 62 5.56 -4.39 6.39
CA LEU A 62 4.39 -4.89 5.67
C LEU A 62 3.84 -6.17 6.29
N GLU A 63 4.71 -7.11 6.68
CA GLU A 63 4.32 -8.32 7.43
C GLU A 63 3.62 -7.95 8.74
N LYS A 64 4.20 -7.04 9.53
CA LYS A 64 3.61 -6.55 10.78
C LYS A 64 2.22 -5.94 10.57
N LEU A 65 2.05 -5.16 9.50
CA LEU A 65 0.76 -4.53 9.17
C LEU A 65 -0.29 -5.55 8.69
N LYS A 66 0.15 -6.63 8.03
CA LYS A 66 -0.72 -7.78 7.71
C LYS A 66 -1.13 -8.53 8.97
N GLU A 67 -0.20 -8.80 9.88
CA GLU A 67 -0.50 -9.42 11.19
C GLU A 67 -1.52 -8.60 12.00
N TYR A 68 -1.36 -7.28 12.00
CA TYR A 68 -2.30 -6.38 12.66
C TYR A 68 -3.60 -6.14 11.87
N ASN A 69 -3.82 -6.85 10.76
CA ASN A 69 -5.04 -6.76 9.94
C ASN A 69 -5.29 -5.37 9.33
N TYR A 70 -4.27 -4.49 9.27
CA TYR A 70 -4.34 -3.18 8.60
C TYR A 70 -4.21 -3.29 7.08
N LEU A 71 -3.67 -4.41 6.59
CA LEU A 71 -3.52 -4.74 5.19
C LEU A 71 -4.21 -6.08 4.92
N ASN A 72 -5.49 -6.03 4.54
CA ASN A 72 -6.25 -7.20 4.13
C ASN A 72 -6.51 -7.17 2.63
N ASP A 73 -5.60 -7.74 1.86
CA ASP A 73 -5.80 -7.91 0.42
C ASP A 73 -7.07 -8.74 0.11
N ASP A 74 -7.45 -9.69 0.99
CA ASP A 74 -8.67 -10.50 0.86
C ASP A 74 -9.95 -9.67 1.08
N GLN A 75 -9.90 -8.72 2.01
CA GLN A 75 -11.03 -7.84 2.34
C GLN A 75 -11.16 -6.72 1.29
N PHE A 76 -10.05 -6.21 0.76
CA PHE A 76 -10.04 -5.29 -0.37
C PHE A 76 -10.60 -5.93 -1.65
N ALA A 77 -10.29 -7.21 -1.93
CA ALA A 77 -10.85 -7.92 -3.09
C ALA A 77 -12.39 -8.04 -2.99
N LYS A 78 -12.92 -8.34 -1.81
CA LYS A 78 -14.36 -8.41 -1.54
C LYS A 78 -15.03 -7.03 -1.58
N GLU A 79 -14.38 -5.99 -1.05
CA GLU A 79 -14.89 -4.62 -1.08
C GLU A 79 -14.88 -4.01 -2.49
N VAL A 80 -13.86 -4.26 -3.31
CA VAL A 80 -13.83 -3.81 -4.71
C VAL A 80 -14.88 -4.52 -5.54
N ALA A 81 -15.10 -5.83 -5.32
CA ALA A 81 -16.16 -6.58 -5.99
C ALA A 81 -17.55 -6.04 -5.64
N THR A 82 -17.83 -5.82 -4.36
CA THR A 82 -19.11 -5.28 -3.89
C THR A 82 -19.32 -3.81 -4.25
N SER A 83 -18.27 -2.99 -4.22
CA SER A 83 -18.30 -1.59 -4.63
C SER A 83 -18.53 -1.43 -6.14
N LYS A 84 -17.92 -2.29 -6.98
CA LYS A 84 -18.21 -2.33 -8.43
C LYS A 84 -19.62 -2.84 -8.73
N LEU A 85 -20.18 -3.73 -7.91
CA LEU A 85 -21.57 -4.19 -8.04
C LEU A 85 -22.58 -3.07 -7.72
N ARG A 86 -22.29 -2.22 -6.72
CA ARG A 86 -23.14 -1.08 -6.34
C ARG A 86 -23.01 0.12 -7.26
N GLN A 87 -21.84 0.39 -7.81
CA GLN A 87 -21.59 1.56 -8.68
C GLN A 87 -22.08 1.37 -10.12
N ARG A 88 -22.59 0.19 -10.49
CA ARG A 88 -23.28 -0.04 -11.76
C ARG A 88 -24.73 -0.50 -11.52
N PRO A 89 -25.70 0.42 -11.38
CA PRO A 89 -27.05 0.13 -11.83
C PRO A 89 -27.03 0.10 -13.37
N GLN A 90 -26.32 -0.86 -13.96
CA GLN A 90 -26.58 -1.21 -15.35
C GLN A 90 -27.95 -1.87 -15.32
N GLY A 91 -28.98 -1.08 -15.65
CA GLY A 91 -30.37 -1.52 -15.67
C GLY A 91 -30.50 -2.88 -16.36
N LYS A 92 -31.41 -3.70 -15.84
CA LYS A 92 -31.76 -5.08 -16.22
C LYS A 92 -32.15 -5.28 -17.71
N ARG A 93 -31.38 -4.79 -18.67
CA ARG A 93 -31.78 -4.72 -20.08
C ARG A 93 -30.70 -5.04 -21.11
N ARG A 94 -29.69 -5.84 -20.74
CA ARG A 94 -28.82 -6.52 -21.74
C ARG A 94 -28.47 -7.96 -21.36
N LEU A 95 -29.44 -8.70 -20.85
CA LEU A 95 -29.43 -10.17 -20.84
C LEU A 95 -30.57 -10.66 -21.73
N GLN A 96 -30.43 -10.44 -23.03
CA GLN A 96 -31.09 -11.12 -24.14
C GLN A 96 -30.74 -10.31 -25.37
N PHE A 97 -29.92 -10.87 -26.24
CA PHE A 97 -30.24 -11.15 -27.64
C PHE A 97 -28.95 -11.49 -28.38
N ALA A 98 -28.97 -12.69 -28.98
CA ALA A 98 -28.09 -13.28 -29.99
C ALA A 98 -26.64 -13.58 -29.58
#